data_AF-A0A6M2F9Z8-F1
#
_entry.id   AF-A0A6M2F9Z8-F1
#
_cell.length_a   1.000
_cell.length_b   1.000
_cell.length_c   1.000
_cell.angle_alpha   90.00
_cell.angle_beta   90.00
_cell.angle_gamma   90.00
#
_symmetry.space_group_name_H-M   'P 1'
#
loop_
_entity.id
_entity.type
_entity.pdbx_description
1 polymer ?
#
loop_
_entity_poly.entity_id
_entity_poly.type
_entity_poly.pdbx_seq_one_letter_code
_entity_poly.pdbx_strand_id
1 'polypeptide(L)'
;MKILAIIKGMGFKEELAGHANGEFSPEFRVVQDADRLDAIGAVGIARCFTFGGSRNRLLHDPAIHPRSDLSKEKYMKKEEQTTVNHFHEKLLKLKDLMKTKAGQRRAERRHKFMEDFLKEFYEEWDGRA
;
A
#
# COMPACT_ATOMS: atom_id res chain seq x y z
N MET A 1 17.13 -22.74 -0.79
CA MET A 1 15.99 -22.72 0.16
C MET A 1 14.81 -21.94 -0.43
N LYS A 2 13.72 -22.62 -0.79
CA LYS A 2 12.54 -22.04 -1.46
C LYS A 2 11.79 -21.01 -0.61
N ILE A 3 11.73 -21.20 0.72
CA ILE A 3 11.01 -20.30 1.66
C ILE A 3 11.69 -18.93 1.77
N LEU A 4 13.02 -18.90 1.97
CA LEU A 4 13.77 -17.64 2.10
C LEU A 4 13.68 -16.78 0.83
N ALA A 5 13.57 -17.40 -0.34
CA ALA A 5 13.37 -16.69 -1.59
C ALA A 5 12.02 -15.94 -1.63
N ILE A 6 10.95 -16.59 -1.15
CA ILE A 6 9.63 -15.97 -1.07
C ILE A 6 9.65 -14.75 -0.13
N ILE A 7 10.17 -14.95 1.09
CA ILE A 7 10.21 -13.89 2.12
C ILE A 7 11.04 -12.69 1.64
N LYS A 8 12.18 -12.94 0.97
CA LYS A 8 13.05 -11.86 0.49
C LYS A 8 12.44 -11.03 -0.65
N GLY A 9 11.52 -11.60 -1.44
CA GLY A 9 10.94 -10.95 -2.61
C GLY A 9 9.55 -10.33 -2.41
N MET A 10 8.89 -10.57 -1.26
CA MET A 10 7.46 -10.26 -1.12
C MET A 10 7.14 -8.76 -0.93
N GLY A 11 8.10 -7.96 -0.44
CA GLY A 11 7.84 -6.58 -0.05
C GLY A 11 7.54 -5.64 -1.23
N PHE A 12 6.77 -4.59 -0.97
CA PHE A 12 6.45 -3.58 -2.00
C PHE A 12 7.70 -2.87 -2.53
N LYS A 13 8.70 -2.63 -1.67
CA LYS A 13 9.96 -2.01 -2.05
C LYS A 13 10.78 -2.90 -3.01
N GLU A 14 10.61 -4.22 -2.95
CA GLU A 14 11.18 -5.17 -3.92
C GLU A 14 10.43 -5.13 -5.25
N GLU A 15 9.11 -4.95 -5.24
CA GLU A 15 8.30 -4.75 -6.45
C GLU A 15 8.76 -3.48 -7.20
N LEU A 16 9.01 -2.38 -6.48
CA LEU A 16 9.54 -1.13 -7.04
C LEU A 16 10.94 -1.29 -7.64
N ALA A 17 11.73 -2.28 -7.20
CA ALA A 17 13.06 -2.54 -7.72
C ALA A 17 13.04 -3.38 -9.02
N GLY A 18 11.89 -3.52 -9.69
CA GLY A 18 11.78 -4.24 -10.97
C GLY A 18 11.92 -5.76 -10.86
N HIS A 19 11.95 -6.32 -9.65
CA HIS A 19 11.97 -7.78 -9.44
C HIS A 19 10.59 -8.43 -9.69
N ALA A 20 9.61 -7.63 -10.13
CA ALA A 20 8.23 -8.00 -10.47
C ALA A 20 8.09 -8.87 -11.73
N ASN A 21 9.13 -8.97 -12.57
CA ASN A 21 9.03 -9.61 -13.89
C ASN A 21 9.59 -11.05 -13.94
N GLY A 22 9.85 -11.66 -12.78
CA GLY A 22 10.27 -13.07 -12.71
C GLY A 22 9.09 -14.05 -12.74
N GLU A 23 9.32 -15.28 -13.20
CA GLU A 23 8.37 -16.38 -12.99
C GLU A 23 8.19 -16.65 -11.49
N PHE A 24 7.10 -16.14 -10.92
CA PHE A 24 6.75 -16.44 -9.53
C PHE A 24 6.06 -17.79 -9.41
N SER A 25 6.54 -18.61 -8.47
CA SER A 25 5.87 -19.84 -8.09
C SER A 25 4.45 -19.58 -7.57
N PRO A 26 3.52 -20.55 -7.67
CA PRO A 26 2.17 -20.40 -7.14
C PRO A 26 2.14 -19.99 -5.66
N GLU A 27 3.06 -20.53 -4.83
CA GLU A 27 3.14 -20.23 -3.41
C GLU A 27 3.55 -18.77 -3.16
N PHE A 28 4.48 -18.23 -3.96
CA PHE A 28 4.85 -16.82 -3.87
C PHE A 28 3.64 -15.92 -4.11
N ARG A 29 2.88 -16.20 -5.17
CA ARG A 29 1.70 -15.40 -5.56
C ARG A 29 0.65 -15.38 -4.45
N VAL A 30 0.36 -16.55 -3.88
CA VAL A 30 -0.63 -16.68 -2.80
C VAL A 30 -0.17 -15.97 -1.53
N VAL A 31 1.08 -16.15 -1.12
CA VAL A 31 1.62 -15.55 0.11
C VAL A 31 1.68 -14.02 -0.01
N GLN A 32 2.13 -13.50 -1.14
CA GLN A 32 2.21 -12.06 -1.35
C GLN A 32 0.83 -11.42 -1.46
N ASP A 33 -0.13 -12.03 -2.17
CA ASP A 33 -1.49 -11.53 -2.24
C ASP A 33 -2.15 -11.52 -0.84
N ALA A 34 -1.90 -12.54 -0.01
CA ALA A 34 -2.43 -12.59 1.35
C ALA A 34 -1.89 -11.45 2.23
N ASP A 35 -0.57 -11.19 2.20
CA ASP A 35 0.07 -10.06 2.89
C ASP A 35 -0.50 -8.71 2.42
N ARG A 36 -0.63 -8.54 1.10
CA ARG A 36 -1.15 -7.30 0.50
C ARG A 36 -2.62 -7.07 0.80
N LEU A 37 -3.44 -8.13 0.80
CA LEU A 37 -4.85 -8.02 1.14
C LEU A 37 -5.01 -7.48 2.56
N ASP A 38 -4.23 -7.96 3.53
CA ASP A 38 -4.28 -7.47 4.92
C ASP A 38 -3.84 -6.00 5.06
N ALA A 39 -3.02 -5.51 4.13
CA ALA A 39 -2.59 -4.11 4.10
C ALA A 39 -3.65 -3.13 3.56
N ILE A 40 -4.77 -3.60 2.99
CA ILE A 40 -5.82 -2.76 2.37
C ILE A 40 -7.21 -2.96 2.98
N GLY A 41 -8.12 -2.04 2.68
CA GLY A 41 -9.48 -2.02 3.23
C GLY A 41 -9.51 -1.47 4.66
N ALA A 42 -10.59 -1.74 5.41
CA ALA A 42 -10.78 -1.21 6.76
C ALA A 42 -9.63 -1.53 7.73
N VAL A 43 -9.12 -2.77 7.71
CA VAL A 43 -7.97 -3.16 8.52
C VAL A 43 -6.69 -2.44 8.05
N GLY A 44 -6.51 -2.30 6.74
CA GLY A 44 -5.41 -1.53 6.15
C GLY A 44 -5.40 -0.06 6.59
N ILE A 45 -6.57 0.59 6.61
CA ILE A 45 -6.76 1.95 7.13
C ILE A 45 -6.31 2.03 8.59
N ALA A 46 -6.84 1.17 9.46
CA ALA A 46 -6.50 1.16 10.87
C ALA A 46 -4.99 0.95 11.11
N ARG A 47 -4.39 -0.02 10.40
CA ARG A 47 -2.95 -0.31 10.46
C ARG A 47 -2.11 0.88 9.97
N CYS A 48 -2.54 1.54 8.90
CA CYS A 48 -1.85 2.69 8.33
C CYS A 48 -1.76 3.84 9.33
N PHE A 49 -2.90 4.25 9.92
CA PHE A 49 -2.93 5.31 10.91
C PHE A 49 -2.24 4.95 12.22
N THR A 50 -2.38 3.71 12.69
CA THR A 50 -1.67 3.22 13.88
C THR A 50 -0.16 3.29 13.68
N PHE A 51 0.34 2.83 12.53
CA PHE A 51 1.76 2.92 12.20
C PHE A 51 2.22 4.38 12.08
N GLY A 52 1.46 5.23 11.36
CA GLY A 52 1.74 6.66 11.24
C GLY A 52 1.90 7.34 12.60
N GLY A 53 0.93 7.13 13.50
CA GLY A 53 0.97 7.63 14.88
C GLY A 53 2.19 7.14 15.65
N SER A 54 2.48 5.83 15.63
CA SER A 54 3.68 5.27 16.30
C SER A 54 5.01 5.80 15.76
N ARG A 55 5.01 6.42 14.58
CA ARG A 55 6.18 7.01 13.94
C ARG A 55 6.20 8.53 14.01
N ASN A 56 5.28 9.16 14.75
CA ASN A 56 5.08 10.61 14.81
C ASN A 56 5.01 11.24 13.40
N ARG A 57 4.40 10.53 12.46
CA ARG A 57 4.23 11.00 11.09
C ARG A 57 3.02 11.93 11.02
N LEU A 58 3.16 13.05 10.30
CA LEU A 58 2.03 13.93 10.00
C LEU A 58 0.87 13.13 9.40
N LEU A 59 -0.35 13.45 9.84
CA LEU A 59 -1.55 12.79 9.36
C LEU A 59 -1.78 13.09 7.88
N HIS A 60 -1.96 14.38 7.58
CA HIS A 60 -2.16 14.95 6.25
C HIS A 60 -1.63 16.39 6.23
N ASP A 61 -1.13 16.83 5.08
CA ASP A 61 -0.71 18.20 4.79
C ASP A 61 -0.93 18.45 3.28
N PRO A 62 -1.84 19.37 2.89
CA PRO A 62 -2.11 19.67 1.49
C PRO A 62 -0.90 20.21 0.70
N ALA A 63 0.09 20.80 1.37
CA ALA A 63 1.31 21.29 0.73
C ALA A 63 2.30 20.17 0.39
N ILE A 64 2.13 18.98 0.97
CA ILE A 64 2.98 17.81 0.74
C ILE A 64 2.24 16.84 -0.18
N HIS A 65 2.57 16.83 -1.46
CA HIS A 65 1.92 15.95 -2.44
C HIS A 65 2.42 14.50 -2.39
N PRO A 66 1.58 13.49 -2.72
CA PRO A 66 2.02 12.11 -2.86
C PRO A 66 3.08 11.93 -3.95
N ARG A 67 4.07 11.08 -3.69
CA ARG A 67 5.14 10.80 -4.65
C ARG A 67 4.70 9.76 -5.68
N SER A 68 4.83 10.07 -6.96
CA SER A 68 4.38 9.23 -8.08
C SER A 68 5.45 8.26 -8.58
N ASP A 69 6.68 8.74 -8.79
CA ASP A 69 7.83 7.97 -9.30
C ASP A 69 8.73 7.48 -8.15
N LEU A 70 8.33 6.36 -7.54
CA LEU A 70 9.01 5.76 -6.40
C LEU A 70 10.01 4.68 -6.86
N SER A 71 11.30 4.99 -6.79
CA SER A 71 12.34 3.97 -6.70
C SER A 71 12.34 3.33 -5.31
N LYS A 72 13.00 2.17 -5.16
CA LYS A 72 13.21 1.55 -3.85
C LYS A 72 13.89 2.50 -2.87
N GLU A 73 14.91 3.25 -3.31
CA GLU A 73 15.59 4.23 -2.45
C GLU A 73 14.64 5.37 -2.04
N LYS A 74 13.92 5.97 -3.00
CA LYS A 74 12.98 7.06 -2.74
C LYS A 74 11.86 6.65 -1.79
N TYR A 75 11.34 5.43 -1.94
CA TYR A 75 10.29 4.89 -1.07
C TYR A 75 10.77 4.71 0.38
N MET A 76 12.03 4.32 0.57
CA MET A 76 12.62 4.09 1.90
C MET A 76 13.01 5.38 2.62
N LYS A 77 13.20 6.50 1.89
CA LYS A 77 13.43 7.82 2.50
C LYS A 77 12.16 8.27 3.23
N LYS A 78 12.32 8.64 4.50
CA LYS A 78 11.22 9.03 5.40
C LYS A 78 10.86 10.51 5.34
N GLU A 79 11.67 11.30 4.66
CA GLU A 79 11.46 12.73 4.47
C GLU A 79 10.18 12.98 3.65
N GLU A 80 9.39 13.97 4.07
CA GLU A 80 8.22 14.49 3.34
C GLU A 80 7.12 13.44 3.04
N GLN A 81 6.83 12.55 4.00
CA GLN A 81 5.70 11.62 3.91
C GLN A 81 4.63 11.93 4.96
N THR A 82 3.39 12.10 4.51
CA THR A 82 2.21 12.06 5.39
C THR A 82 1.64 10.65 5.45
N THR A 83 0.80 10.38 6.45
CA THR A 83 0.13 9.08 6.60
C THR A 83 -0.89 8.90 5.48
N VAL A 84 -1.63 9.95 5.12
CA VAL A 84 -2.57 9.95 4.00
C VAL A 84 -1.86 9.75 2.65
N ASN A 85 -0.69 10.36 2.41
CA ASN A 85 0.05 10.13 1.17
C ASN A 85 0.46 8.66 0.98
N HIS A 86 0.63 7.90 2.07
CA HIS A 86 0.94 6.47 1.97
C HIS A 86 -0.15 5.66 1.23
N PHE A 87 -1.41 6.11 1.29
CA PHE A 87 -2.49 5.49 0.53
C PHE A 87 -2.22 5.58 -0.97
N HIS A 88 -1.92 6.79 -1.45
CA HIS A 88 -1.65 7.07 -2.87
C HIS A 88 -0.32 6.50 -3.34
N GLU A 89 0.70 6.56 -2.50
CA GLU A 89 2.04 6.07 -2.82
C GLU A 89 2.10 4.55 -2.96
N LYS A 90 1.29 3.83 -2.17
CA LYS A 90 1.32 2.37 -2.08
C LYS A 90 -0.06 1.72 -2.03
N LEU A 91 -0.88 1.99 -1.02
CA LEU A 91 -2.02 1.11 -0.68
C LEU A 91 -3.03 0.99 -1.82
N LEU A 92 -3.34 2.10 -2.50
CA LEU A 92 -4.24 2.16 -3.66
C LEU A 92 -3.64 1.49 -4.91
N LYS A 93 -2.34 1.23 -4.96
CA LYS A 93 -1.70 0.51 -6.07
C LYS A 93 -1.74 -1.01 -5.87
N LEU A 94 -1.94 -1.50 -4.64
CA LEU A 94 -1.79 -2.93 -4.33
C LEU A 94 -2.82 -3.81 -5.03
N LYS A 95 -4.01 -3.27 -5.30
CA LYS A 95 -5.09 -3.97 -6.00
C LYS A 95 -4.66 -4.47 -7.38
N ASP A 96 -4.03 -3.60 -8.18
CA ASP A 96 -3.59 -3.92 -9.54
C ASP A 96 -2.32 -4.78 -9.56
N LEU A 97 -1.64 -4.90 -8.41
CA LEU A 97 -0.44 -5.73 -8.24
C LEU A 97 -0.74 -7.13 -7.71
N MET A 98 -2.02 -7.49 -7.53
CA MET A 98 -2.43 -8.83 -7.10
C MET A 98 -2.12 -9.86 -8.20
N LYS A 99 -1.45 -10.96 -7.82
CA LYS A 99 -0.92 -11.98 -8.73
C LYS A 99 -1.90 -13.13 -8.98
N THR A 100 -2.94 -13.26 -8.15
CA THR A 100 -3.97 -14.31 -8.29
C THR A 100 -5.34 -13.72 -8.60
N LYS A 101 -6.16 -14.47 -9.34
CA LYS A 101 -7.56 -14.08 -9.62
C LYS A 101 -8.37 -13.91 -8.33
N ALA A 102 -8.09 -14.71 -7.30
CA ALA A 102 -8.77 -14.60 -6.01
C ALA A 102 -8.32 -13.35 -5.24
N GLY A 103 -7.03 -13.01 -5.28
CA GLY A 103 -6.46 -11.79 -4.73
C GLY A 103 -7.11 -10.55 -5.34
N GLN A 104 -7.14 -10.47 -6.68
CA GLN A 104 -7.79 -9.38 -7.42
C GLN A 104 -9.25 -9.19 -7.00
N ARG A 105 -10.08 -10.25 -7.07
CA ARG A 105 -11.50 -10.15 -6.66
C ARG A 105 -11.70 -9.66 -5.24
N ARG A 106 -10.84 -10.06 -4.29
CA ARG A 106 -10.94 -9.63 -2.89
C ARG A 106 -10.42 -8.21 -2.69
N ALA A 107 -9.44 -7.79 -3.48
CA ALA A 107 -8.85 -6.46 -3.39
C ALA A 107 -9.84 -5.38 -3.83
N GLU A 108 -10.69 -5.64 -4.82
CA GLU A 108 -11.65 -4.67 -5.38
C GLU A 108 -12.53 -4.01 -4.32
N ARG A 109 -13.19 -4.81 -3.47
CA ARG A 109 -14.03 -4.27 -2.39
C ARG A 109 -13.19 -3.49 -1.36
N ARG A 110 -11.98 -3.97 -1.05
CA ARG A 110 -11.10 -3.34 -0.06
C ARG A 110 -10.53 -2.01 -0.57
N HIS A 111 -10.19 -1.96 -1.85
CA HIS A 111 -9.74 -0.75 -2.55
C HIS A 111 -10.84 0.30 -2.56
N LYS A 112 -12.04 -0.06 -3.02
CA LYS A 112 -13.19 0.86 -3.08
C LYS A 112 -13.49 1.47 -1.71
N PHE A 113 -13.43 0.67 -0.64
CA PHE A 113 -13.62 1.17 0.72
C PHE A 113 -12.57 2.21 1.13
N MET A 114 -11.30 2.05 0.71
CA MET A 114 -10.27 3.05 0.98
C MET A 114 -10.48 4.33 0.17
N GLU A 115 -10.92 4.23 -1.08
CA GLU A 115 -11.28 5.40 -1.89
C GLU A 115 -12.43 6.18 -1.25
N ASP A 116 -13.47 5.47 -0.79
CA ASP A 116 -14.61 6.08 -0.10
C ASP A 116 -14.20 6.74 1.21
N PHE A 117 -13.37 6.06 2.01
CA PHE A 117 -12.80 6.63 3.22
C PHE A 117 -12.00 7.90 2.93
N LEU A 118 -11.13 7.90 1.92
CA LEU A 118 -10.32 9.07 1.58
C LEU A 118 -11.17 10.22 1.06
N LYS A 119 -12.21 9.93 0.26
CA LYS A 119 -13.16 10.93 -0.19
C LYS A 119 -13.79 11.64 1.00
N GLU A 120 -14.35 10.87 1.95
CA GLU A 120 -14.95 11.43 3.16
C GLU A 120 -13.92 12.21 3.99
N PHE A 121 -12.74 11.64 4.20
CA PHE A 121 -11.63 12.29 4.89
C PHE A 121 -11.31 13.67 4.30
N TYR A 122 -11.29 13.81 2.99
CA TYR A 122 -11.02 15.10 2.34
C TYR A 122 -12.19 16.07 2.44
N GLU A 123 -13.44 15.62 2.34
CA GLU A 123 -14.61 16.48 2.59
C GLU A 123 -14.61 17.02 4.03
N GLU A 124 -14.31 16.16 5.02
CA GLU A 124 -14.17 16.57 6.41
C GLU A 124 -12.99 17.54 6.61
N TRP A 125 -11.82 17.24 6.05
CA TRP A 125 -10.62 18.05 6.18
C TRP A 125 -10.79 19.46 5.57
N ASP A 126 -11.46 19.54 4.42
CA ASP A 126 -11.73 20.79 3.73
C ASP A 126 -12.92 21.57 4.32
N GLY A 127 -13.64 21.00 5.30
CA GLY A 127 -14.84 21.60 5.91
C GLY A 127 -16.05 21.63 4.97
N ARG A 128 -16.18 20.64 4.08
CA ARG A 128 -17.25 20.51 3.07
C ARG A 128 -18.30 19.44 3.42
N ALA A 129 -18.03 18.61 4.44
CA ALA A 129 -18.93 17.56 4.94
C ALA A 129 -20.12 18.10 5.76
#